data_AF-A0A9J5XVY6-F1
#
_entry.id   AF-A0A9J5XVY6-F1
#
_cell.length_a   1.000
_cell.length_b   1.000
_cell.length_c   1.000
_cell.angle_alpha   90.00
_cell.angle_beta   90.00
_cell.angle_gamma   90.00
#
_symmetry.space_group_name_H-M   'P 1'
#
loop_
_entity.id
_entity.type
_entity.pdbx_description
1 polymer ?
#
loop_
_entity_poly.entity_id
_entity_poly.type
_entity_poly.pdbx_seq_one_letter_code
_entity_poly.pdbx_strand_id
1 'polypeptide(L)' 'MKCCSFSEARNLREDNQQLRLCDEIHIVREGETLQTISDKCDDPFILIENTHINDADDVYPGLVLKITYRKLPIMFN' A
#
# COMPACT_ATOMS: atom_id res chain seq x y z
N MET A 1 -9.09 -11.93 -14.26
CA MET A 1 -8.48 -10.60 -14.40
C MET A 1 -9.47 -9.53 -13.93
N LYS A 2 -9.26 -8.94 -12.75
CA LYS A 2 -9.83 -7.62 -12.44
C LYS A 2 -8.66 -6.63 -12.45
N CYS A 3 -8.41 -6.06 -13.63
CA CYS A 3 -7.68 -4.80 -13.72
C CYS A 3 -8.65 -3.68 -13.32
N CYS A 4 -8.18 -2.78 -12.45
CA CYS A 4 -8.68 -1.43 -12.20
C CYS A 4 -10.21 -1.24 -12.26
N SER A 5 -10.92 -1.62 -11.19
CA SER A 5 -12.23 -1.04 -10.92
C SER A 5 -12.01 0.26 -10.15
N PHE A 6 -11.92 1.39 -10.87
CA PHE A 6 -11.95 2.72 -10.28
C PHE A 6 -13.37 2.98 -9.76
N SER A 7 -13.67 2.45 -8.59
CA SER A 7 -14.81 2.75 -7.73
C SER A 7 -14.22 2.65 -6.34
N GLU A 8 -13.95 3.73 -5.63
CA GLU A 8 -14.98 4.58 -5.06
C GLU A 8 -14.45 6.00 -4.79
N ALA A 9 -15.36 6.97 -4.80
CA ALA A 9 -15.11 8.34 -4.37
C ALA A 9 -14.67 8.34 -2.89
N ARG A 10 -13.35 8.44 -2.65
CA ARG A 10 -12.80 8.49 -1.29
C ARG A 10 -13.18 9.81 -0.63
N ASN A 11 -13.95 9.71 0.44
CA ASN A 11 -14.30 10.85 1.29
C ASN A 11 -13.02 11.38 1.95
N LEU A 12 -12.83 12.72 1.98
CA LEU A 12 -11.73 13.42 2.68
C LEU A 12 -11.58 13.05 4.19
N ARG A 13 -12.55 12.32 4.75
CA ARG A 13 -12.53 11.79 6.14
C ARG A 13 -11.92 10.38 6.23
N GLU A 14 -12.01 9.57 5.18
CA GLU A 14 -11.46 8.20 5.13
C GLU A 14 -9.97 8.19 4.80
N ASP A 15 -9.49 9.19 4.04
CA ASP A 15 -8.06 9.38 3.75
C ASP A 15 -7.23 9.48 5.05
N ASN A 16 -7.74 10.19 6.07
CA ASN A 16 -7.07 10.31 7.36
C ASN A 16 -7.07 9.00 8.19
N GLN A 17 -7.95 8.05 7.91
CA GLN A 17 -7.96 6.74 8.58
C GLN A 17 -7.08 5.74 7.83
N GLN A 18 -7.07 5.77 6.49
CA GLN A 18 -6.14 4.99 5.67
C GLN A 18 -4.70 5.43 5.84
N LEU A 19 -4.43 6.74 5.94
CA LEU A 19 -3.13 7.29 6.33
C LEU A 19 -2.66 6.84 7.72
N ARG A 20 -3.57 6.38 8.61
CA ARG A 20 -3.21 5.83 9.93
C ARG A 20 -3.05 4.32 9.95
N LEU A 21 -3.69 3.62 9.01
CA LEU A 21 -3.49 2.17 8.82
C LEU A 21 -2.24 1.88 8.01
N CYS A 22 -1.80 2.89 7.29
CA CYS A 22 -0.68 2.79 6.40
C CYS A 22 0.10 4.09 6.57
N ASP A 23 1.12 4.01 7.41
CA ASP A 23 2.17 5.00 7.56
C ASP A 23 3.26 4.74 6.50
N GLU A 24 4.15 5.72 6.28
CA GLU A 24 5.32 5.59 5.38
C GLU A 24 6.13 4.31 5.63
N ILE A 25 6.04 3.75 6.83
CA ILE A 25 6.66 2.49 7.24
C ILE A 25 5.58 1.54 7.77
N HIS A 26 5.35 0.42 7.08
CA HIS A 26 4.44 -0.65 7.50
C HIS A 26 5.20 -1.84 8.05
N ILE A 27 4.78 -2.34 9.21
CA ILE A 27 5.33 -3.58 9.79
C ILE A 27 4.38 -4.72 9.45
N VAL A 28 4.88 -5.71 8.70
CA VAL A 28 4.12 -6.88 8.27
C VAL A 28 3.61 -7.66 9.48
N ARG A 29 2.33 -8.04 9.46
CA ARG A 29 1.70 -8.88 10.48
C ARG A 29 1.50 -10.31 9.99
N GLU A 30 1.20 -11.22 10.92
CA GLU A 30 0.89 -12.61 10.59
C GLU A 30 -0.27 -12.72 9.60
N GLY A 31 -0.05 -13.46 8.52
CA GLY A 31 -1.02 -13.64 7.43
C GLY A 31 -1.10 -12.49 6.41
N GLU A 32 -0.34 -11.40 6.58
CA GLU A 32 -0.22 -10.39 5.54
C GLU A 32 0.78 -10.80 4.46
N THR A 33 0.51 -10.38 3.23
CA THR A 33 1.38 -10.55 2.05
C THR A 33 1.64 -9.20 1.40
N LEU A 34 2.69 -9.11 0.60
CA LEU A 34 2.99 -7.89 -0.17
C LEU A 34 1.78 -7.41 -0.99
N GLN A 35 1.08 -8.33 -1.65
CA GLN A 35 -0.11 -8.03 -2.45
C GLN A 35 -1.23 -7.42 -1.60
N THR A 36 -1.56 -8.07 -0.47
CA THR A 36 -2.62 -7.57 0.41
C THR A 36 -2.28 -6.22 1.02
N ILE A 37 -1.00 -5.95 1.30
CA ILE A 37 -0.54 -4.67 1.84
C ILE A 37 -0.59 -3.60 0.75
N SER A 38 -0.10 -3.90 -0.46
CA SER A 38 -0.19 -3.03 -1.64
C SER A 38 -1.64 -2.61 -1.94
N ASP A 39 -2.57 -3.58 -1.95
CA ASP A 39 -3.98 -3.33 -2.21
C ASP A 39 -4.64 -2.52 -1.07
N LYS A 40 -4.30 -2.82 0.18
CA LYS A 40 -4.80 -2.10 1.38
C LYS A 40 -4.35 -0.64 1.43
N CYS A 41 -3.17 -0.36 0.89
CA CYS A 41 -2.48 0.92 1.00
C CYS A 41 -2.40 1.70 -0.30
N ASP A 42 -3.01 1.18 -1.36
CA ASP A 42 -3.02 1.81 -2.68
C ASP A 42 -1.61 2.11 -3.25
N ASP A 43 -0.65 1.24 -2.93
CA ASP A 43 0.73 1.32 -3.39
C ASP A 43 1.03 0.19 -4.40
N PRO A 44 0.61 0.34 -5.67
CA PRO A 44 0.87 -0.66 -6.71
C PRO A 44 2.35 -0.77 -7.09
N PHE A 45 3.20 0.16 -6.61
CA PHE A 45 4.62 0.22 -6.92
C PHE A 45 5.49 -0.07 -5.70
N ILE A 46 4.93 -0.73 -4.67
CA ILE A 46 5.60 -1.05 -3.40
C ILE A 46 6.97 -1.73 -3.61
N LEU A 47 7.14 -2.51 -4.67
CA LEU A 47 8.41 -3.18 -4.98
C LEU A 47 9.54 -2.22 -5.39
N ILE A 48 9.24 -1.06 -5.96
CA ILE A 48 10.26 -0.09 -6.41
C ILE A 48 11.11 0.39 -5.24
N GLU A 49 10.45 0.64 -4.10
CA GLU A 49 11.11 1.15 -2.89
C GLU A 49 11.60 0.01 -1.97
N ASN A 50 11.08 -1.20 -2.14
CA ASN A 50 11.43 -2.37 -1.34
C ASN A 50 12.25 -3.38 -2.15
N THR A 51 13.35 -2.92 -2.77
CA THR A 51 14.21 -3.73 -3.64
C THR A 51 14.87 -4.94 -2.95
N HIS A 52 14.74 -5.05 -1.63
CA HIS A 52 15.22 -6.19 -0.84
C HIS A 52 14.27 -7.40 -0.89
N ILE A 53 13.09 -7.23 -1.51
CA ILE A 53 12.08 -8.27 -1.70
C ILE A 53 12.23 -8.81 -3.12
N ASN A 54 12.61 -10.08 -3.24
CA ASN A 54 12.75 -10.77 -4.52
C ASN A 54 11.54 -11.63 -4.82
N ASP A 55 10.94 -12.22 -3.79
CA ASP A 55 9.76 -13.07 -3.89
C ASP A 55 8.87 -13.00 -2.63
N ALA A 56 7.88 -13.89 -2.55
CA ALA A 56 6.90 -13.90 -1.47
C ALA A 56 7.46 -14.41 -0.13
N ASP A 57 8.53 -15.20 -0.14
CA ASP A 57 9.12 -15.78 1.08
C ASP A 57 9.95 -14.76 1.86
N ASP A 58 10.41 -13.70 1.18
CA ASP A 58 11.07 -12.55 1.80
C ASP A 58 10.12 -11.74 2.71
N VAL A 59 8.79 -11.98 2.64
CA VAL A 59 7.76 -11.27 3.41
C VAL A 59 7.33 -12.09 4.63
N TYR A 60 7.69 -11.62 5.82
CA TYR A 60 7.41 -12.30 7.09
C TYR A 60 6.98 -11.32 8.20
N PRO A 61 6.30 -11.80 9.25
CA PRO A 61 5.86 -10.94 10.35
C PRO A 61 7.04 -10.21 11.02
N GLY A 62 6.92 -8.90 11.16
CA GLY A 62 7.98 -8.04 11.67
C GLY A 62 8.89 -7.43 10.59
N LEU A 63 8.77 -7.86 9.33
CA LEU A 63 9.43 -7.17 8.22
C LEU A 63 8.91 -5.74 8.09
N VAL A 64 9.82 -4.82 7.79
CA VAL A 64 9.54 -3.40 7.62
C VAL A 64 9.48 -3.08 6.13
N LEU A 65 8.33 -2.59 5.68
CA LEU A 65 8.09 -2.16 4.31
C LEU A 65 7.98 -0.64 4.25
N LYS A 66 8.60 -0.03 3.24
CA LYS A 66 8.36 1.36 2.89
C LYS A 66 7.12 1.45 2.01
N ILE A 67 6.12 2.21 2.43
CA ILE A 67 4.88 2.41 1.67
C ILE A 67 4.90 3.79 1.03
N THR A 68 4.68 3.83 -0.27
CA THR A 68 4.50 5.06 -1.04
C THR A 68 3.05 5.14 -1.49
N TYR A 69 2.20 5.81 -0.71
CA TYR A 69 0.84 6.09 -1.15
C TYR A 69 0.85 6.73 -2.52
N ARG A 70 -0.09 6.34 -3.39
CA ARG A 70 -0.45 7.19 -4.51
C ARG A 70 -1.00 8.51 -3.96
N LYS A 71 -0.11 9.49 -3.78
CA LYS A 71 -0.44 10.87 -4.09
C LYS A 71 -0.64 10.92 -5.61
N LEU A 72 -1.78 10.39 -6.08
CA LEU A 72 -2.30 10.87 -7.35
C LEU A 72 -2.38 12.39 -7.15
N PRO A 73 -1.69 13.16 -8.00
CA PRO A 73 -1.61 14.59 -7.81
C PRO A 73 -3.03 15.10 -7.67
N ILE A 74 -3.18 16.07 -6.79
CA ILE A 74 -4.24 17.06 -6.89
C ILE A 74 -4.04 17.69 -8.29
N MET A 75 -4.52 17.03 -9.33
CA MET A 75 -4.78 17.64 -10.62
C MET A 75 -6.19 18.18 -10.51
N PHE A 76 -6.34 19.43 -10.95
CA PHE A 76 -7.44 20.37 -10.81
C PHE A 76 -7.29 21.26 -9.56
N ASN A 77 -6.92 22.55 -9.67
CA ASN A 77 -7.21 23.52 -10.74
C ASN A 77 -5.97 24.29 -11.22
#